data_AF-A0A3D8PRP8-F1
#
_entry.id   AF-A0A3D8PRP8-F1
#
_cell.length_a   1.000
_cell.length_b   1.000
_cell.length_c   1.000
_cell.angle_alpha   90.00
_cell.angle_beta   90.00
_cell.angle_gamma   90.00
#
_symmetry.space_group_name_H-M   'P 1'
#
loop_
_entity.id
_entity.type
_entity.pdbx_description
1 polymer ?
#
loop_
_entity_poly.entity_id
_entity_poly.type
_entity_poly.pdbx_seq_one_letter_code
_entity_poly.pdbx_strand_id
1 'polypeptide(L)'
;MTIELEYSSSLNGASFLLFELKQVIKLKQFGLSKQEIRQKVKEENLFQFNNQGRINRALPSVMKRAEAIDETLAALMLEGSIETGKVLNLYAIIKTDLLFYEFMDEVIGEKLHNNDYLIEKKDINLFFTSKSEQSEKIAGWSDTNIEKLKRAYMQVLYESGILRTRKGKELNRLIIDEQIKNHLTQIGDACYVRAMGE
;
A
#
# COMPACT_ATOMS: atom_id res chain seq x y z
N MET A 1 -6.85 -5.83 -17.34
CA MET A 1 -5.40 -5.93 -17.56
C MET A 1 -4.78 -6.52 -16.32
N THR A 2 -4.25 -7.73 -16.42
CA THR A 2 -3.44 -8.33 -15.35
C THR A 2 -2.18 -7.48 -15.23
N ILE A 3 -1.97 -6.86 -14.06
CA ILE A 3 -0.71 -6.15 -13.81
C ILE A 3 0.32 -7.24 -13.57
N GLU A 4 1.27 -7.42 -14.49
CA GLU A 4 2.43 -8.27 -14.22
C GLU A 4 3.27 -7.57 -13.15
N LEU A 5 3.30 -8.17 -11.96
CA LEU A 5 4.01 -7.62 -10.81
C LEU A 5 5.33 -8.34 -10.65
N GLU A 6 6.39 -7.56 -10.55
CA GLU A 6 7.70 -8.04 -10.13
C GLU A 6 8.04 -7.51 -8.74
N TYR A 7 8.93 -8.21 -8.02
CA TYR A 7 9.50 -7.69 -6.78
C TYR A 7 10.16 -6.34 -7.00
N SER A 8 9.83 -5.38 -6.14
CA SER A 8 10.33 -4.01 -6.22
C SER A 8 10.59 -3.47 -4.82
N SER A 9 11.52 -2.52 -4.70
CA SER A 9 11.72 -1.74 -3.48
C SER A 9 11.05 -0.37 -3.55
N SER A 10 9.99 -0.21 -4.37
CA SER A 10 9.38 1.09 -4.67
C SER A 10 8.75 1.77 -3.43
N LEU A 11 8.28 0.97 -2.47
CA LEU A 11 7.75 1.43 -1.19
C LEU A 11 8.75 2.27 -0.36
N ASN A 12 10.07 2.14 -0.59
CA ASN A 12 11.08 2.99 0.07
C ASN A 12 10.90 4.48 -0.19
N GLY A 13 10.38 4.85 -1.36
CA GLY A 13 10.17 6.24 -1.77
C GLY A 13 8.72 6.70 -1.67
N ALA A 14 7.81 5.78 -1.39
CA ALA A 14 6.38 5.99 -1.53
C ALA A 14 5.63 5.09 -0.55
N SER A 15 5.75 5.28 0.77
CA SER A 15 5.11 4.42 1.77
C SER A 15 3.56 4.47 1.68
N PHE A 16 2.87 5.19 2.56
CA PHE A 16 1.41 5.19 2.60
C PHE A 16 0.80 6.15 1.57
N LEU A 17 1.15 7.44 1.61
CA LEU A 17 0.76 8.45 0.62
C LEU A 17 -0.76 8.55 0.31
N LEU A 18 -1.62 8.41 1.33
CA LEU A 18 -3.07 8.51 1.16
C LEU A 18 -3.51 9.88 0.60
N PHE A 19 -2.91 10.96 1.10
CA PHE A 19 -3.24 12.31 0.63
C PHE A 19 -2.96 12.45 -0.86
N GLU A 20 -1.77 12.04 -1.28
CA GLU A 20 -1.32 12.10 -2.66
C GLU A 20 -2.18 11.22 -3.57
N LEU A 21 -2.57 10.02 -3.12
CA LEU A 21 -3.50 9.17 -3.85
C LEU A 21 -4.86 9.85 -4.03
N LYS A 22 -5.45 10.44 -2.97
CA LYS A 22 -6.72 11.16 -3.08
C LYS A 22 -6.64 12.32 -4.09
N GLN A 23 -5.52 13.03 -4.17
CA GLN A 23 -5.35 14.09 -5.17
C GLN A 23 -5.35 13.53 -6.59
N VAL A 24 -4.68 12.40 -6.85
CA VAL A 24 -4.70 11.75 -8.16
C VAL A 24 -6.10 11.21 -8.50
N ILE A 25 -6.80 10.59 -7.56
CA ILE A 25 -8.16 10.06 -7.76
C ILE A 25 -9.15 11.18 -8.12
N LYS A 26 -9.08 12.34 -7.45
CA LYS A 26 -9.91 13.52 -7.80
C LYS A 26 -9.68 13.95 -9.25
N LEU A 27 -8.42 14.06 -9.67
CA LEU A 27 -8.11 14.46 -11.05
C LEU A 27 -8.60 13.43 -12.09
N LYS A 28 -8.50 12.14 -11.76
CA LYS A 28 -9.04 11.06 -12.59
C LYS A 28 -10.57 11.15 -12.73
N GLN A 29 -11.29 11.49 -11.65
CA GLN A 29 -12.74 11.72 -11.70
C GLN A 29 -13.13 12.96 -12.53
N PHE A 30 -12.27 13.98 -12.59
CA PHE A 30 -12.46 15.12 -13.50
C PHE A 30 -12.18 14.76 -14.98
N GLY A 31 -11.85 13.50 -15.29
CA GLY A 31 -11.63 13.03 -16.65
C GLY A 31 -10.25 13.35 -17.22
N LEU A 32 -9.30 13.79 -16.39
CA LEU A 32 -7.94 14.07 -16.85
C LEU A 32 -7.22 12.78 -17.25
N SER A 33 -6.47 12.83 -18.34
CA SER A 33 -5.58 11.78 -18.78
C SER A 33 -4.39 11.59 -17.84
N LYS A 34 -3.73 10.42 -17.93
CA LYS A 34 -2.52 10.12 -17.14
C LYS A 34 -1.40 11.14 -17.33
N GLN A 35 -1.28 11.74 -18.51
CA GLN A 35 -0.26 12.74 -18.80
C GLN A 35 -0.61 14.08 -18.14
N GLU A 36 -1.86 14.54 -18.28
CA GLU A 36 -2.35 15.77 -17.65
C GLU A 36 -2.26 15.70 -16.12
N ILE A 37 -2.64 14.57 -15.51
CA ILE A 37 -2.50 14.36 -14.06
C ILE A 37 -1.03 14.51 -13.64
N ARG A 38 -0.10 13.84 -14.35
CA ARG A 38 1.33 13.90 -14.02
C ARG A 38 1.89 15.30 -14.14
N GLN A 39 1.47 16.03 -15.17
CA GLN A 39 1.88 17.42 -15.39
C GLN A 39 1.35 18.31 -14.27
N LYS A 40 0.04 18.29 -14.03
CA LYS A 40 -0.62 19.12 -13.01
C LYS A 40 -0.08 18.89 -11.60
N VAL A 41 0.15 17.63 -11.21
CA VAL A 41 0.74 17.30 -9.90
C VAL A 41 2.13 17.93 -9.72
N LYS A 42 2.95 17.93 -10.78
CA LYS A 42 4.33 18.46 -10.72
C LYS A 42 4.38 19.98 -10.76
N GLU A 43 3.58 20.60 -11.62
CA GLU A 43 3.56 22.05 -11.83
C GLU A 43 2.92 22.78 -10.65
N GLU A 44 1.82 22.25 -10.11
CA GLU A 44 1.07 22.88 -9.02
C GLU A 44 1.48 22.36 -7.63
N ASN A 45 2.47 21.47 -7.56
CA ASN A 45 2.91 20.80 -6.32
C ASN A 45 1.72 20.26 -5.50
N LEU A 46 0.81 19.51 -6.14
CA LEU A 46 -0.43 19.04 -5.49
C LEU A 46 -0.17 18.08 -4.32
N PHE A 47 1.01 17.47 -4.27
CA PHE A 47 1.46 16.63 -3.15
C PHE A 47 2.01 17.44 -1.98
N GLN A 48 2.15 18.76 -2.13
CA GLN A 48 2.61 19.68 -1.09
C GLN A 48 3.96 19.29 -0.48
N PHE A 49 4.86 18.75 -1.29
CA PHE A 49 6.20 18.42 -0.84
C PHE A 49 7.11 19.63 -0.93
N ASN A 50 7.96 19.81 0.10
CA ASN A 50 8.99 20.85 0.12
C ASN A 50 10.13 20.60 -0.89
N ASN A 51 10.23 19.38 -1.43
CA ASN A 51 11.25 18.98 -2.38
C ASN A 51 10.60 18.33 -3.60
N GLN A 52 10.75 18.97 -4.77
CA GLN A 52 10.16 18.50 -6.02
C GLN A 52 10.70 17.14 -6.48
N GLY A 53 11.93 16.79 -6.12
CA GLY A 53 12.50 15.46 -6.32
C GLY A 53 11.77 14.35 -5.52
N ARG A 54 11.04 14.70 -4.45
CA ARG A 54 10.15 13.75 -3.77
C ARG A 54 8.89 13.46 -4.60
N ILE A 55 8.35 14.46 -5.29
CA ILE A 55 7.20 14.28 -6.20
C ILE A 55 7.57 13.28 -7.30
N ASN A 56 8.73 13.47 -7.95
CA ASN A 56 9.18 12.59 -9.01
C ASN A 56 9.38 11.13 -8.56
N ARG A 57 9.74 10.89 -7.30
CA ARG A 57 9.88 9.54 -6.73
C ARG A 57 8.55 8.92 -6.31
N ALA A 58 7.64 9.71 -5.75
CA ALA A 58 6.34 9.24 -5.26
C ALA A 58 5.33 9.01 -6.40
N LEU A 59 5.31 9.90 -7.39
CA LEU A 59 4.29 9.96 -8.43
C LEU A 59 4.12 8.64 -9.21
N PRO A 60 5.18 7.91 -9.63
CA PRO A 60 5.01 6.63 -10.31
C PRO A 60 4.20 5.62 -9.48
N SER A 61 4.52 5.48 -8.19
CA SER A 61 3.81 4.57 -7.29
C SER A 61 2.38 5.03 -7.02
N VAL A 62 2.16 6.34 -6.82
CA VAL A 62 0.80 6.89 -6.63
C VAL A 62 -0.07 6.69 -7.86
N MET A 63 0.47 6.93 -9.07
CA MET A 63 -0.24 6.66 -10.32
C MET A 63 -0.57 5.17 -10.46
N LYS A 64 0.37 4.27 -10.15
CA LYS A 64 0.13 2.82 -10.18
C LYS A 64 -1.01 2.41 -9.24
N ARG A 65 -1.02 2.94 -8.01
CA ARG A 65 -2.11 2.73 -7.03
C ARG A 65 -3.45 3.25 -7.53
N ALA A 66 -3.46 4.42 -8.17
CA ALA A 66 -4.69 4.99 -8.72
C ALA A 66 -5.32 4.15 -9.85
N GLU A 67 -4.55 3.30 -10.52
CA GLU A 67 -5.07 2.32 -11.49
C GLU A 67 -5.76 1.13 -10.82
N ALA A 68 -5.40 0.79 -9.57
CA ALA A 68 -6.04 -0.27 -8.80
C ALA A 68 -7.37 0.16 -8.17
N ILE A 69 -7.68 1.46 -8.19
CA ILE A 69 -8.92 2.04 -7.70
C ILE A 69 -9.86 2.32 -8.89
N ASP A 70 -10.94 1.53 -8.98
CA ASP A 70 -12.03 1.76 -9.93
C ASP A 70 -12.96 2.89 -9.48
N GLU A 71 -14.02 3.16 -10.25
CA GLU A 71 -14.95 4.26 -9.98
C GLU A 71 -15.70 4.10 -8.66
N THR A 72 -16.11 2.87 -8.32
CA THR A 72 -16.82 2.57 -7.07
C THR A 72 -15.92 2.80 -5.86
N LEU A 73 -14.70 2.28 -5.90
CA LEU A 73 -13.71 2.48 -4.83
C LEU A 73 -13.26 3.94 -4.75
N ALA A 74 -13.18 4.66 -5.88
CA ALA A 74 -12.85 6.08 -5.91
C ALA A 74 -13.91 6.93 -5.18
N ALA A 75 -15.20 6.69 -5.46
CA ALA A 75 -16.30 7.36 -4.77
C ALA A 75 -16.23 7.12 -3.25
N LEU A 76 -16.09 5.86 -2.83
CA LEU A 76 -15.94 5.49 -1.42
C LEU A 76 -14.72 6.15 -0.77
N MET A 77 -13.59 6.24 -1.46
CA MET A 77 -12.38 6.87 -0.92
C MET A 77 -12.54 8.38 -0.70
N LEU A 78 -13.27 9.07 -1.59
CA LEU A 78 -13.39 10.53 -1.56
C LEU A 78 -14.53 11.02 -0.67
N GLU A 79 -15.65 10.30 -0.63
CA GLU A 79 -16.85 10.65 0.13
C GLU A 79 -16.89 9.99 1.51
N GLY A 80 -16.20 8.86 1.66
CA GLY A 80 -16.16 8.10 2.90
C GLY A 80 -15.27 8.70 3.98
N SER A 81 -15.24 7.99 5.11
CA SER A 81 -14.43 8.38 6.27
C SER A 81 -12.92 8.33 5.98
N ILE A 82 -12.12 8.91 6.89
CA ILE A 82 -10.65 8.77 6.83
C ILE A 82 -10.25 7.28 6.92
N GLU A 83 -10.94 6.48 7.72
CA GLU A 83 -10.66 5.05 7.87
C GLU A 83 -10.99 4.28 6.58
N THR A 84 -12.11 4.59 5.92
CA THR A 84 -12.42 4.09 4.56
C THR A 84 -11.29 4.39 3.59
N GLY A 85 -10.80 5.63 3.58
CA GLY A 85 -9.67 6.04 2.74
C GLY A 85 -8.40 5.25 3.04
N LYS A 86 -8.09 5.00 4.32
CA LYS A 86 -6.92 4.24 4.73
C LYS A 86 -6.98 2.78 4.26
N VAL A 87 -8.13 2.13 4.43
CA VAL A 87 -8.36 0.75 3.97
C VAL A 87 -8.17 0.65 2.46
N LEU A 88 -8.79 1.56 1.69
CA LEU A 88 -8.69 1.55 0.23
C LEU A 88 -7.27 1.85 -0.27
N ASN A 89 -6.54 2.73 0.43
CA ASN A 89 -5.14 2.97 0.11
C ASN A 89 -4.24 1.77 0.47
N LEU A 90 -4.49 1.09 1.59
CA LEU A 90 -3.80 -0.16 1.91
C LEU A 90 -4.07 -1.22 0.84
N TYR A 91 -5.33 -1.43 0.45
CA TYR A 91 -5.69 -2.31 -0.65
C TYR A 91 -4.92 -1.97 -1.93
N ALA A 92 -4.86 -0.69 -2.33
CA ALA A 92 -4.12 -0.28 -3.52
C ALA A 92 -2.62 -0.55 -3.41
N ILE A 93 -2.02 -0.42 -2.21
CA ILE A 93 -0.62 -0.77 -1.97
C ILE A 93 -0.42 -2.28 -2.14
N ILE A 94 -1.24 -3.09 -1.46
CA ILE A 94 -1.17 -4.55 -1.52
C ILE A 94 -1.31 -5.03 -2.97
N LYS A 95 -2.33 -4.56 -3.68
CA LYS A 95 -2.58 -4.96 -5.08
C LYS A 95 -1.49 -4.53 -6.06
N THR A 96 -0.67 -3.54 -5.73
CA THR A 96 0.33 -2.99 -6.66
C THR A 96 1.79 -3.24 -6.27
N ASP A 97 2.04 -3.84 -5.11
CA ASP A 97 3.37 -4.21 -4.64
C ASP A 97 3.39 -5.67 -4.18
N LEU A 98 3.94 -6.55 -5.02
CA LEU A 98 3.95 -8.00 -4.80
C LEU A 98 4.63 -8.39 -3.49
N LEU A 99 5.78 -7.81 -3.19
CA LEU A 99 6.52 -8.18 -1.98
C LEU A 99 5.77 -7.74 -0.72
N PHE A 100 5.08 -6.59 -0.78
CA PHE A 100 4.24 -6.15 0.33
C PHE A 100 2.96 -6.99 0.44
N TYR A 101 2.37 -7.42 -0.67
CA TYR A 101 1.25 -8.37 -0.64
C TYR A 101 1.65 -9.67 0.06
N GLU A 102 2.78 -10.25 -0.30
CA GLU A 102 3.28 -11.48 0.34
C GLU A 102 3.57 -11.26 1.83
N PHE A 103 4.13 -10.11 2.21
CA PHE A 103 4.30 -9.78 3.63
C PHE A 103 2.96 -9.67 4.36
N MET A 104 1.96 -9.06 3.72
CA MET A 104 0.61 -8.95 4.28
C MET A 104 -0.06 -10.31 4.37
N ASP A 105 0.10 -11.21 3.41
CA ASP A 105 -0.53 -12.53 3.39
C ASP A 105 0.18 -13.53 4.33
N GLU A 106 1.50 -13.67 4.16
CA GLU A 106 2.33 -14.69 4.83
C GLU A 106 2.70 -14.34 6.27
N VAL A 107 2.59 -13.07 6.69
CA VAL A 107 2.98 -12.64 8.04
C VAL A 107 1.83 -11.97 8.77
N ILE A 108 1.28 -10.90 8.20
CA ILE A 108 0.26 -10.10 8.90
C ILE A 108 -1.08 -10.82 8.93
N GLY A 109 -1.53 -11.33 7.79
CA GLY A 109 -2.76 -12.08 7.60
C GLY A 109 -2.75 -13.32 8.49
N GLU A 110 -1.74 -14.18 8.37
CA GLU A 110 -1.59 -15.36 9.22
C GLU A 110 -1.71 -15.03 10.72
N LYS A 111 -0.99 -14.00 11.19
CA LYS A 111 -1.06 -13.53 12.58
C LYS A 111 -2.47 -13.10 12.97
N LEU A 112 -3.12 -12.27 12.15
CA LEU A 112 -4.48 -11.82 12.40
C LEU A 112 -5.47 -12.99 12.41
N HIS A 113 -5.43 -13.92 11.46
CA HIS A 113 -6.31 -15.09 11.43
C HIS A 113 -6.12 -16.00 12.66
N ASN A 114 -4.89 -16.12 13.15
CA ASN A 114 -4.56 -16.90 14.35
C ASN A 114 -4.76 -16.14 15.67
N ASN A 115 -5.28 -14.90 15.63
CA ASN A 115 -5.41 -14.02 16.80
C ASN A 115 -4.06 -13.75 17.52
N ASP A 116 -2.95 -13.85 16.80
CA ASP A 116 -1.64 -13.37 17.25
C ASP A 116 -1.51 -11.87 16.94
N TYR A 117 -1.75 -11.04 17.94
CA TYR A 117 -1.71 -9.59 17.79
C TYR A 117 -0.33 -8.98 18.04
N LEU A 118 0.75 -9.76 17.95
CA LEU A 118 2.11 -9.27 18.17
C LEU A 118 2.98 -9.46 16.93
N ILE A 119 3.51 -8.34 16.41
CA ILE A 119 4.56 -8.34 15.39
C ILE A 119 5.90 -7.99 16.02
N GLU A 120 6.89 -8.84 15.79
CA GLU A 120 8.24 -8.69 16.28
C GLU A 120 9.22 -8.41 15.14
N LYS A 121 10.38 -7.84 15.50
CA LYS A 121 11.46 -7.60 14.53
C LYS A 121 11.91 -8.89 13.83
N LYS A 122 11.83 -10.03 14.51
CA LYS A 122 12.18 -11.34 13.94
C LYS A 122 11.26 -11.72 12.78
N ASP A 123 9.98 -11.38 12.85
CA ASP A 123 8.98 -11.80 11.85
C ASP A 123 9.30 -11.16 10.49
N ILE A 124 9.50 -9.84 10.48
CA ILE A 124 9.88 -9.14 9.25
C ILE A 124 11.29 -9.50 8.78
N ASN A 125 12.22 -9.81 9.69
CA ASN A 125 13.56 -10.26 9.31
C ASN A 125 13.51 -11.63 8.62
N LEU A 126 12.80 -12.60 9.18
CA LEU A 126 12.63 -13.93 8.62
C LEU A 126 11.95 -13.88 7.25
N PHE A 127 10.93 -13.04 7.10
CA PHE A 127 10.29 -12.80 5.81
C PHE A 127 11.30 -12.36 4.75
N PHE A 128 12.10 -11.31 5.02
CA PHE A 128 13.10 -10.85 4.05
C PHE A 128 14.22 -11.86 3.80
N THR A 129 14.67 -12.60 4.81
CA THR A 129 15.66 -13.68 4.63
C THR A 129 15.12 -14.76 3.69
N SER A 130 13.91 -15.26 3.94
CA SER A 130 13.25 -16.26 3.10
C SER A 130 13.06 -15.76 1.65
N LYS A 131 12.60 -14.52 1.47
CA LYS A 131 12.42 -13.94 0.13
C LYS A 131 13.73 -13.71 -0.62
N SER A 132 14.83 -13.40 0.07
CA SER A 132 16.16 -13.35 -0.54
C SER A 132 16.64 -14.73 -1.00
N GLU A 133 16.39 -15.79 -0.24
CA GLU A 133 16.76 -17.16 -0.62
C GLU A 133 15.98 -17.65 -1.86
N GLN A 134 14.73 -17.21 -2.02
CA GLN A 134 13.84 -17.62 -3.10
C GLN A 134 14.00 -16.78 -4.38
N SER A 135 14.65 -15.61 -4.32
CA SER A 135 14.70 -14.67 -5.45
C SER A 135 16.03 -13.94 -5.53
N GLU A 136 16.78 -14.21 -6.61
CA GLU A 136 18.04 -13.52 -6.94
C GLU A 136 17.89 -11.99 -6.98
N LYS A 137 16.72 -11.50 -7.44
CA LYS A 137 16.42 -10.07 -7.49
C LYS A 137 16.42 -9.43 -6.10
N ILE A 138 15.90 -10.14 -5.10
CA ILE A 138 15.85 -9.65 -3.71
C ILE A 138 17.20 -9.85 -3.05
N ALA A 139 17.86 -11.00 -3.27
CA ALA A 139 19.23 -11.25 -2.79
C ALA A 139 20.23 -10.20 -3.29
N GLY A 140 20.01 -9.65 -4.49
CA GLY A 140 20.84 -8.58 -5.06
C GLY A 140 20.65 -7.20 -4.43
N TRP A 141 19.67 -7.00 -3.54
CA TRP A 141 19.46 -5.72 -2.86
C TRP A 141 20.43 -5.53 -1.69
N SER A 142 20.93 -4.30 -1.53
CA SER A 142 21.78 -3.98 -0.38
C SER A 142 21.03 -4.02 0.95
N ASP A 143 21.74 -4.35 2.03
CA ASP A 143 21.19 -4.33 3.39
C ASP A 143 20.53 -2.99 3.73
N THR A 144 21.14 -1.88 3.30
CA THR A 144 20.58 -0.54 3.50
C THR A 144 19.23 -0.36 2.78
N ASN A 145 19.05 -0.95 1.60
CA ASN A 145 17.78 -0.92 0.87
C ASN A 145 16.71 -1.75 1.59
N ILE A 146 17.08 -2.95 2.05
CA ILE A 146 16.21 -3.85 2.81
C ILE A 146 15.76 -3.19 4.12
N GLU A 147 16.68 -2.58 4.87
CA GLU A 147 16.35 -1.90 6.13
C GLU A 147 15.44 -0.68 5.93
N LYS A 148 15.58 0.05 4.82
CA LYS A 148 14.62 1.10 4.45
C LYS A 148 13.25 0.50 4.15
N LEU A 149 13.20 -0.67 3.52
CA LEU A 149 11.94 -1.29 3.09
C LEU A 149 11.17 -1.85 4.28
N LYS A 150 11.86 -2.48 5.23
CA LYS A 150 11.30 -2.87 6.52
C LYS A 150 10.66 -1.68 7.25
N ARG A 151 11.34 -0.53 7.27
CA ARG A 151 10.78 0.71 7.88
C ARG A 151 9.55 1.21 7.13
N ALA A 152 9.57 1.16 5.80
CA ALA A 152 8.42 1.53 4.99
C ALA A 152 7.22 0.61 5.25
N TYR A 153 7.43 -0.69 5.41
CA TYR A 153 6.38 -1.67 5.70
C TYR A 153 5.72 -1.38 7.04
N MET A 154 6.52 -1.21 8.10
CA MET A 154 5.99 -0.85 9.43
C MET A 154 5.27 0.51 9.42
N GLN A 155 5.74 1.47 8.62
CA GLN A 155 5.06 2.76 8.45
C GLN A 155 3.69 2.58 7.76
N VAL A 156 3.57 1.73 6.74
CA VAL A 156 2.28 1.41 6.09
C VAL A 156 1.33 0.72 7.07
N LEU A 157 1.81 -0.24 7.87
CA LEU A 157 0.98 -0.88 8.91
C LEU A 157 0.48 0.15 9.94
N TYR A 158 1.34 1.08 10.35
CA TYR A 158 0.94 2.14 11.29
C TYR A 158 -0.08 3.11 10.68
N GLU A 159 0.18 3.62 9.47
CA GLU A 159 -0.70 4.61 8.84
C GLU A 159 -2.04 4.04 8.39
N SER A 160 -2.09 2.74 8.07
CA SER A 160 -3.35 2.02 7.80
C SER A 160 -4.18 1.75 9.05
N GLY A 161 -3.58 1.74 10.24
CA GLY A 161 -4.25 1.40 11.50
C GLY A 161 -4.11 -0.07 11.92
N ILE A 162 -3.35 -0.88 11.19
CA ILE A 162 -3.01 -2.25 11.57
C ILE A 162 -2.06 -2.26 12.76
N LEU A 163 -1.05 -1.38 12.79
CA LEU A 163 -0.15 -1.26 13.94
C LEU A 163 -0.66 -0.16 14.87
N ARG A 164 -0.94 -0.49 16.13
CA ARG A 164 -1.55 0.45 17.10
C ARG A 164 -0.71 1.70 17.35
N THR A 165 0.61 1.53 17.44
CA THR A 165 1.53 2.63 17.68
C THR A 165 2.77 2.50 16.82
N ARG A 166 3.35 3.63 16.39
CA ARG A 166 4.45 3.67 15.42
C ARG A 166 5.70 2.86 15.83
N LYS A 167 5.96 2.73 17.13
CA LYS A 167 7.09 1.98 17.70
C LYS A 167 6.63 0.74 18.49
N GLY A 168 5.34 0.44 18.45
CA GLY A 168 4.76 -0.71 19.14
C GLY A 168 4.94 -1.99 18.35
N LYS A 169 4.49 -3.07 18.98
CA LYS A 169 4.41 -4.40 18.39
C LYS A 169 2.97 -4.90 18.25
N GLU A 170 2.01 -4.15 18.78
CA GLU A 170 0.62 -4.57 18.86
C GLU A 170 -0.11 -4.31 17.54
N LEU A 171 -0.62 -5.38 16.97
CA LEU A 171 -1.50 -5.38 15.82
C LEU A 171 -2.95 -5.11 16.25
N ASN A 172 -3.73 -4.61 15.31
CA ASN A 172 -5.13 -4.31 15.43
C ASN A 172 -5.83 -4.73 14.13
N ARG A 173 -7.05 -5.26 14.24
CA ARG A 173 -7.87 -5.54 13.06
C ARG A 173 -8.40 -4.23 12.50
N LEU A 174 -8.36 -4.11 11.17
CA LEU A 174 -9.05 -3.02 10.49
C LEU A 174 -10.55 -3.31 10.50
N ILE A 175 -11.34 -2.25 10.67
CA ILE A 175 -12.78 -2.34 10.40
C ILE A 175 -12.94 -2.07 8.90
N ILE A 176 -13.26 -3.11 8.14
CA ILE A 176 -13.49 -3.01 6.70
C ILE A 176 -14.99 -3.00 6.47
N ASP A 177 -15.49 -1.93 5.86
CA ASP A 177 -16.89 -1.80 5.51
C ASP A 177 -17.34 -2.94 4.57
N GLU A 178 -18.51 -3.50 4.84
CA GLU A 178 -19.07 -4.62 4.09
C GLU A 178 -19.23 -4.28 2.60
N GLN A 179 -19.51 -3.03 2.26
CA GLN A 179 -19.57 -2.56 0.87
C GLN A 179 -18.21 -2.71 0.16
N ILE A 180 -17.11 -2.41 0.85
CA ILE A 180 -15.75 -2.57 0.31
C ILE A 180 -15.45 -4.06 0.11
N LYS A 181 -15.73 -4.90 1.11
CA LYS A 181 -15.49 -6.35 1.03
C LYS A 181 -16.25 -6.99 -0.12
N ASN A 182 -17.54 -6.67 -0.24
CA ASN A 182 -18.39 -7.18 -1.30
C ASN A 182 -17.90 -6.75 -2.68
N HIS A 183 -17.59 -5.45 -2.85
CA HIS A 183 -17.10 -4.95 -4.13
C HIS A 183 -15.77 -5.59 -4.53
N LEU A 184 -14.79 -5.65 -3.62
CA LEU A 184 -13.51 -6.30 -3.88
C LEU A 184 -13.68 -7.78 -4.23
N THR A 185 -14.58 -8.49 -3.54
CA THR A 185 -14.87 -9.89 -3.85
C THR A 185 -15.49 -10.04 -5.25
N GLN A 186 -16.41 -9.15 -5.64
CA GLN A 186 -17.06 -9.17 -6.95
C GLN A 186 -16.09 -8.93 -8.11
N ILE A 187 -15.08 -8.08 -7.92
CA ILE A 187 -14.06 -7.80 -8.95
C ILE A 187 -12.88 -8.78 -8.94
N GLY A 188 -12.95 -9.84 -8.11
CA GLY A 188 -11.94 -10.91 -8.05
C GLY A 188 -10.76 -10.66 -7.10
N ASP A 189 -10.87 -9.65 -6.24
CA ASP A 189 -9.81 -9.16 -5.35
C ASP A 189 -9.96 -9.66 -3.89
N ALA A 190 -10.72 -10.73 -3.68
CA ALA A 190 -10.98 -11.30 -2.35
C ALA A 190 -9.70 -11.70 -1.59
N CYS A 191 -8.63 -12.08 -2.30
CA CYS A 191 -7.34 -12.40 -1.68
C CYS A 191 -6.74 -11.21 -0.91
N TYR A 192 -6.94 -9.97 -1.39
CA TYR A 192 -6.42 -8.79 -0.73
C TYR A 192 -7.23 -8.42 0.53
N VAL A 193 -8.52 -8.75 0.54
CA VAL A 193 -9.36 -8.64 1.75
C VAL A 193 -8.87 -9.61 2.82
N ARG A 194 -8.60 -10.86 2.43
CA ARG A 194 -8.05 -11.88 3.33
C ARG A 194 -6.68 -11.47 3.89
N ALA A 195 -5.79 -10.94 3.05
CA ALA A 195 -4.47 -10.47 3.49
C ALA A 195 -4.55 -9.31 4.51
N MET A 196 -5.67 -8.60 4.60
CA MET A 196 -5.93 -7.58 5.64
C MET A 196 -6.49 -8.17 6.95
N GLY A 197 -6.69 -9.48 7.04
CA GLY A 197 -7.11 -10.20 8.24
C GLY A 197 -8.62 -10.44 8.37
N GLU A 198 -9.39 -10.32 7.28
CA GLU A 198 -10.80 -10.74 7.19
C GLU A 198 -10.95 -12.18 6.66
#